data_AF-A0A1Y5HYJ5-F1
#
_entry.id   AF-A0A1Y5HYJ5-F1
#
_cell.length_a   1.000
_cell.length_b   1.000
_cell.length_c   1.000
_cell.angle_alpha   90.00
_cell.angle_beta   90.00
_cell.angle_gamma   90.00
#
_symmetry.space_group_name_H-M   'P 1'
#
loop_
_entity.id
_entity.type
_entity.pdbx_description
1 polymer ?
#
loop_
_entity_poly.entity_id
_entity_poly.type
_entity_poly.pdbx_seq_one_letter_code
_entity_poly.pdbx_strand_id
1 'polypeptide(L)'
;MVIVREATTTPSIVSSSTDVADDVRTIAAAHVASCDRPHRVLANVGSSSWREVRRATRRIRDAAHAEAVSNAIGRDEHFVLSTISGSDVLSEALTMELLRAEAWRADVLPRAMRRAPETFATNPVLVYAVYLALHQEEWAKSVTDDVAAELCDYCQRALARLAGDTPALLDADTDSLEFRIREIEFVLSMSALGVLRGITEAMDDLALSVRSRLLDSRDVSSALVTILDTRPWTRRRRDGVLQLYVDGVWREVSKSEEWDVACRVSKCEAQAWLALRALMCDAQFSWDDRRVAAATKLRRRLNESTIDQIPVLMELASIIDRAAGLDAPPPANARGFVLEVIPSLRARVIAGGSELFEDAAKKMLEEHFNPNDSDFATRVAEEAIDIASGVSNEEAPIEDITAHTRSVVRIDVLRERRSLSSSEVSFDAILAIECYFTDDEPSEVHTKTSKTRALRRRLRFDDDARNTSLSPFDGKIRVAMDARTVAAPVRLRAGPDPRAWITVGSVQIDGFALQLRLDADRDRSSAAYRVADAYISIAAPR
;
A
#
# COMPACT_ATOMS: atom_id res chain seq x y z
N MET A 1 -22.78 17.21 -11.23
CA MET A 1 -24.04 17.06 -10.46
C MET A 1 -24.93 16.09 -11.22
N VAL A 2 -24.86 14.80 -10.89
CA VAL A 2 -25.70 13.76 -11.49
C VAL A 2 -26.43 13.09 -10.34
N ILE A 3 -27.76 13.16 -10.40
CA ILE A 3 -28.70 12.64 -9.41
C ILE A 3 -28.78 11.12 -9.62
N VAL A 4 -28.35 10.36 -8.62
CA VAL A 4 -28.48 8.91 -8.56
C VAL A 4 -29.94 8.56 -8.31
N ARG A 5 -30.55 7.79 -9.22
CA ARG A 5 -31.77 7.04 -8.92
C ARG A 5 -31.34 5.65 -8.44
N GLU A 6 -31.66 5.36 -7.18
CA GLU A 6 -31.57 4.02 -6.61
C GLU A 6 -32.38 3.04 -7.46
N ALA A 7 -31.69 2.11 -8.11
CA ALA A 7 -32.29 0.89 -8.64
C ALA A 7 -31.83 -0.25 -7.74
N THR A 8 -32.75 -0.70 -6.88
CA THR A 8 -32.63 -1.92 -6.08
C THR A 8 -32.70 -3.12 -7.02
N THR A 9 -31.55 -3.57 -7.51
CA THR A 9 -31.42 -4.88 -8.15
C THR A 9 -30.03 -5.41 -7.83
N THR A 10 -29.96 -6.33 -6.88
CA THR A 10 -28.76 -7.14 -6.58
C THR A 10 -28.26 -7.80 -7.87
N PRO A 11 -27.04 -7.50 -8.36
CA PRO A 11 -26.46 -8.26 -9.46
C PRO A 11 -25.96 -9.60 -8.91
N SER A 12 -26.55 -10.68 -9.40
CA SER A 12 -26.06 -12.05 -9.20
C SER A 12 -24.75 -12.24 -9.96
N ILE A 13 -23.62 -11.89 -9.36
CA ILE A 13 -22.29 -12.21 -9.91
C ILE A 13 -21.88 -13.58 -9.36
N VAL A 14 -22.46 -14.64 -9.92
CA VAL A 14 -21.87 -15.98 -9.83
C VAL A 14 -21.49 -16.34 -11.26
N SER A 15 -20.28 -15.94 -11.67
CA SER A 15 -19.69 -16.43 -12.92
C SER A 15 -19.51 -17.94 -12.81
N SER A 16 -20.09 -18.71 -13.73
CA SER A 16 -19.94 -20.17 -13.72
C SER A 16 -18.51 -20.56 -14.14
N SER A 17 -18.07 -21.76 -13.76
CA SER A 17 -16.75 -22.30 -14.16
C SER A 17 -16.55 -22.33 -15.69
N THR A 18 -17.65 -22.47 -16.44
CA THR A 18 -17.68 -22.45 -17.90
C THR A 18 -17.34 -21.05 -18.45
N ASP A 19 -17.83 -20.00 -17.80
CA ASP A 19 -17.64 -18.62 -18.26
C ASP A 19 -16.16 -18.20 -18.16
N VAL A 20 -15.48 -18.60 -17.09
CA VAL A 20 -14.04 -18.34 -16.89
C VAL A 20 -13.20 -19.04 -17.96
N ALA A 21 -13.53 -20.29 -18.30
CA ALA A 21 -12.80 -21.03 -19.33
C ALA A 21 -13.01 -20.47 -20.74
N ASP A 22 -14.19 -19.93 -21.04
CA ASP A 22 -14.48 -19.22 -22.29
C ASP A 22 -13.72 -17.88 -22.39
N ASP A 23 -13.64 -17.15 -21.27
CA ASP A 23 -12.88 -15.91 -21.20
C ASP A 23 -11.37 -16.15 -21.40
N VAL A 24 -10.81 -17.20 -20.79
CA VAL A 24 -9.40 -17.60 -21.00
C VAL A 24 -9.13 -17.94 -22.47
N ARG A 25 -10.03 -18.68 -23.12
CA ARG A 25 -9.91 -19.00 -24.55
C ARG A 25 -9.97 -17.77 -25.43
N THR A 26 -10.84 -16.82 -25.10
CA THR A 26 -10.98 -15.56 -25.83
C THR A 26 -9.69 -14.74 -25.78
N ILE A 27 -9.09 -14.61 -24.58
CA ILE A 27 -7.82 -13.89 -24.40
C ILE A 27 -6.68 -14.59 -25.14
N ALA A 28 -6.56 -15.91 -25.00
CA ALA A 28 -5.51 -16.70 -25.65
C ALA A 28 -5.61 -16.60 -27.18
N ALA A 29 -6.80 -16.72 -27.76
CA ALA A 29 -7.01 -16.63 -29.20
C ALA A 29 -6.62 -15.24 -29.75
N ALA A 30 -6.99 -14.17 -29.04
CA ALA A 30 -6.62 -12.81 -29.42
C ALA A 30 -5.10 -12.59 -29.31
N HIS A 31 -4.45 -13.16 -28.30
CA HIS A 31 -3.00 -13.10 -28.16
C HIS A 31 -2.28 -13.78 -29.33
N VAL A 32 -2.66 -15.02 -29.66
CA VAL A 32 -2.08 -15.76 -30.80
C VAL A 32 -2.23 -14.97 -32.11
N ALA A 33 -3.43 -14.45 -32.39
CA ALA A 33 -3.66 -13.63 -33.58
C ALA A 33 -2.80 -12.35 -33.62
N SER A 34 -2.44 -11.81 -32.46
CA SER A 34 -1.62 -10.60 -32.34
C SER A 34 -0.13 -10.86 -32.52
N CYS A 35 0.34 -12.08 -32.24
CA CYS A 35 1.75 -12.49 -32.43
C CYS A 35 2.18 -12.45 -33.90
N ASP A 36 1.24 -12.66 -34.83
CA ASP A 36 1.51 -12.57 -36.28
C ASP A 36 1.77 -11.14 -36.76
N ARG A 37 1.35 -10.11 -36.01
CA ARG A 37 1.45 -8.69 -36.40
C ARG A 37 1.80 -7.78 -35.21
N PRO A 38 2.97 -7.95 -34.58
CA PRO A 38 3.31 -7.30 -33.31
C PRO A 38 3.33 -5.77 -33.40
N HIS A 39 3.72 -5.23 -34.56
CA HIS A 39 3.78 -3.79 -34.80
C HIS A 39 2.40 -3.13 -34.95
N ARG A 40 1.33 -3.88 -35.29
CA ARG A 40 -0.04 -3.32 -35.42
C ARG A 40 -0.84 -3.36 -34.12
N VAL A 41 -0.25 -3.94 -33.08
CA VAL A 41 -0.91 -4.20 -31.81
C VAL A 41 -1.37 -2.91 -31.12
N LEU A 42 -0.50 -1.89 -31.08
CA LEU A 42 -0.83 -0.62 -30.44
C LEU A 42 -1.91 0.17 -31.18
N ALA A 43 -2.03 -0.02 -32.49
CA ALA A 43 -3.05 0.63 -33.31
C ALA A 43 -4.45 -0.01 -33.17
N ASN A 44 -4.53 -1.21 -32.59
CA ASN A 44 -5.80 -1.89 -32.32
C ASN A 44 -6.40 -1.54 -30.96
N VAL A 45 -5.71 -0.72 -30.15
CA VAL A 45 -6.21 -0.20 -28.87
C VAL A 45 -7.49 0.60 -29.14
N GLY A 46 -8.58 0.25 -28.45
CA GLY A 46 -9.93 0.82 -28.65
C GLY A 46 -10.83 0.04 -29.62
N SER A 47 -10.28 -0.89 -30.40
CA SER A 47 -11.09 -1.75 -31.29
C SER A 47 -12.07 -2.64 -30.51
N SER A 48 -13.10 -3.15 -31.20
CA SER A 48 -14.07 -4.08 -30.61
C SER A 48 -13.41 -5.37 -30.09
N SER A 49 -12.46 -5.91 -30.85
CA SER A 49 -11.69 -7.10 -30.47
C SER A 49 -10.88 -6.88 -29.19
N TRP A 50 -10.21 -5.74 -29.09
CA TRP A 50 -9.43 -5.36 -27.92
C TRP A 50 -10.33 -5.18 -26.69
N ARG A 51 -11.51 -4.57 -26.87
CA ARG A 51 -12.46 -4.37 -25.78
C ARG A 51 -13.00 -5.69 -25.24
N GLU A 52 -13.25 -6.68 -26.10
CA GLU A 52 -13.69 -8.00 -25.65
C GLU A 52 -12.64 -8.71 -24.79
N VAL A 53 -11.37 -8.69 -25.21
CA VAL A 53 -10.25 -9.24 -24.42
C VAL A 53 -10.21 -8.61 -23.02
N ARG A 54 -10.47 -7.31 -22.92
CA ARG A 54 -10.47 -6.63 -21.63
C ARG A 54 -11.69 -6.94 -20.77
N ARG A 55 -12.87 -7.09 -21.37
CA ARG A 55 -14.07 -7.54 -20.62
C ARG A 55 -13.84 -8.93 -20.05
N ALA A 56 -13.29 -9.84 -20.85
CA ALA A 56 -12.88 -11.18 -20.40
C ALA A 56 -11.84 -11.10 -19.26
N THR A 57 -10.82 -10.25 -19.39
CA THR A 57 -9.80 -10.05 -18.34
C THR A 57 -10.43 -9.56 -17.04
N ARG A 58 -11.40 -8.64 -17.11
CA ARG A 58 -12.13 -8.14 -15.95
C ARG A 58 -13.01 -9.22 -15.32
N ARG A 59 -13.74 -10.01 -16.11
CA ARG A 59 -14.59 -11.09 -15.58
C ARG A 59 -13.76 -12.13 -14.84
N ILE A 60 -12.61 -12.53 -15.40
CA ILE A 60 -11.63 -13.37 -14.69
C ILE A 60 -11.16 -12.69 -13.41
N ARG A 61 -10.93 -11.37 -13.45
CA ARG A 61 -10.53 -10.61 -12.26
C ARG A 61 -11.55 -10.69 -11.14
N ASP A 62 -12.78 -10.37 -11.46
CA ASP A 62 -13.88 -10.30 -10.51
C ASP A 62 -14.19 -11.71 -9.95
N ALA A 63 -14.07 -12.75 -10.80
CA ALA A 63 -14.18 -14.16 -10.40
C ALA A 63 -13.09 -14.60 -9.41
N ALA A 64 -11.81 -14.31 -9.68
CA ALA A 64 -10.75 -14.72 -8.74
C ALA A 64 -10.77 -13.89 -7.45
N HIS A 65 -11.21 -12.62 -7.49
CA HIS A 65 -11.46 -11.87 -6.26
C HIS A 65 -12.55 -12.51 -5.40
N ALA A 66 -13.68 -12.89 -6.03
CA ALA A 66 -14.76 -13.59 -5.33
C ALA A 66 -14.29 -14.94 -4.75
N GLU A 67 -13.46 -15.68 -5.49
CA GLU A 67 -12.82 -16.92 -5.03
C GLU A 67 -11.90 -16.67 -3.83
N ALA A 68 -11.05 -15.65 -3.86
CA ALA A 68 -10.16 -15.30 -2.76
C ALA A 68 -10.94 -14.94 -1.47
N VAL A 69 -12.06 -14.20 -1.61
CA VAL A 69 -12.95 -13.89 -0.47
C VAL A 69 -13.63 -15.15 0.05
N SER A 70 -14.07 -16.06 -0.82
CA SER A 70 -14.66 -17.35 -0.44
C SER A 70 -13.66 -18.22 0.35
N ASN A 71 -12.42 -18.29 -0.11
CA ASN A 71 -11.30 -18.98 0.55
C ASN A 71 -11.00 -18.40 1.93
N ALA A 72 -11.02 -17.07 2.07
CA ALA A 72 -10.81 -16.41 3.36
C ALA A 72 -11.88 -16.79 4.41
N ILE A 73 -13.08 -17.17 3.97
CA ILE A 73 -14.20 -17.62 4.82
C ILE A 73 -14.18 -19.17 5.00
N GLY A 74 -13.11 -19.84 4.57
CA GLY A 74 -12.89 -21.27 4.78
C GLY A 74 -13.52 -22.19 3.74
N ARG A 75 -13.87 -21.67 2.55
CA ARG A 75 -14.23 -22.51 1.40
C ARG A 75 -13.00 -22.71 0.53
N ASP A 76 -12.34 -23.87 0.60
CA ASP A 76 -11.15 -24.23 -0.20
C ASP A 76 -11.50 -24.43 -1.69
N GLU A 77 -11.84 -23.35 -2.39
CA GLU A 77 -12.14 -23.32 -3.82
C GLU A 77 -10.99 -22.63 -4.55
N HIS A 78 -10.20 -23.38 -5.34
CA HIS A 78 -9.05 -22.86 -6.10
C HIS A 78 -9.23 -23.00 -7.62
N PHE A 79 -10.47 -22.87 -8.13
CA PHE A 79 -10.78 -23.18 -9.52
C PHE A 79 -10.23 -22.14 -10.50
N VAL A 80 -10.46 -20.85 -10.24
CA VAL A 80 -10.00 -19.75 -11.10
C VAL A 80 -8.48 -19.71 -11.08
N LEU A 81 -7.86 -19.80 -9.90
CA LEU A 81 -6.40 -19.81 -9.78
C LEU A 81 -5.74 -21.02 -10.47
N SER A 82 -6.32 -22.22 -10.34
CA SER A 82 -5.81 -23.40 -11.04
C SER A 82 -5.98 -23.32 -12.56
N THR A 83 -7.09 -22.75 -13.03
CA THR A 83 -7.33 -22.52 -14.47
C THR A 83 -6.34 -21.53 -15.06
N ILE A 84 -6.04 -20.45 -14.33
CA ILE A 84 -5.05 -19.44 -14.74
C ILE A 84 -3.65 -20.05 -14.74
N SER A 85 -3.29 -20.73 -13.65
CA SER A 85 -1.95 -21.34 -13.47
C SER A 85 -1.67 -22.48 -14.45
N GLY A 86 -2.71 -23.10 -15.00
CA GLY A 86 -2.59 -24.16 -16.00
C GLY A 86 -2.35 -23.67 -17.44
N SER A 87 -2.29 -22.36 -17.69
CA SER A 87 -2.21 -21.79 -19.04
C SER A 87 -1.06 -20.79 -19.19
N ASP A 88 0.08 -21.27 -19.70
CA ASP A 88 1.24 -20.43 -20.05
C ASP A 88 0.88 -19.35 -21.08
N VAL A 89 -0.03 -19.67 -22.01
CA VAL A 89 -0.50 -18.73 -23.04
C VAL A 89 -1.27 -17.57 -22.39
N LEU A 90 -2.02 -17.83 -21.32
CA LEU A 90 -2.76 -16.79 -20.62
C LEU A 90 -1.81 -15.85 -19.87
N SER A 91 -0.80 -16.38 -19.18
CA SER A 91 0.16 -15.54 -18.45
C SER A 91 1.00 -14.66 -19.38
N GLU A 92 1.43 -15.19 -20.54
CA GLU A 92 2.06 -14.37 -21.59
C GLU A 92 1.09 -13.33 -22.15
N ALA A 93 -0.18 -13.70 -22.40
CA ALA A 93 -1.19 -12.78 -22.91
C ALA A 93 -1.49 -11.62 -21.96
N LEU A 94 -1.64 -11.89 -20.66
CA LEU A 94 -1.88 -10.88 -19.64
C LEU A 94 -0.67 -9.95 -19.47
N THR A 95 0.54 -10.51 -19.48
CA THR A 95 1.79 -9.73 -19.45
C THR A 95 1.92 -8.85 -20.67
N MET A 96 1.57 -9.38 -21.83
CA MET A 96 1.58 -8.65 -23.09
C MET A 96 0.57 -7.51 -23.08
N GLU A 97 -0.63 -7.72 -22.53
CA GLU A 97 -1.63 -6.67 -22.33
C GLU A 97 -1.17 -5.57 -21.36
N LEU A 98 -0.42 -5.93 -20.32
CA LEU A 98 0.20 -4.98 -19.39
C LEU A 98 1.27 -4.11 -20.09
N LEU A 99 2.16 -4.75 -20.85
CA LEU A 99 3.23 -4.07 -21.59
C LEU A 99 2.68 -3.20 -22.73
N ARG A 100 1.59 -3.62 -23.38
CA ARG A 100 0.85 -2.82 -24.36
C ARG A 100 0.27 -1.57 -23.73
N ALA A 101 -0.36 -1.69 -22.56
CA ALA A 101 -0.90 -0.55 -21.84
C ALA A 101 0.22 0.43 -21.43
N GLU A 102 1.36 -0.10 -20.93
CA GLU A 102 2.54 0.72 -20.60
C GLU A 102 3.06 1.49 -21.82
N ALA A 103 3.29 0.81 -22.95
CA ALA A 103 3.85 1.38 -24.17
C ALA A 103 2.87 2.35 -24.86
N TRP A 104 1.59 1.97 -24.97
CA TRP A 104 0.55 2.84 -25.53
C TRP A 104 0.46 4.15 -24.76
N ARG A 105 0.46 4.09 -23.42
CA ARG A 105 0.43 5.28 -22.57
C ARG A 105 1.69 6.13 -22.72
N ALA A 106 2.87 5.52 -22.73
CA ALA A 106 4.13 6.26 -22.79
C ALA A 106 4.35 6.94 -24.15
N ASP A 107 3.97 6.26 -25.24
CA ASP A 107 4.34 6.66 -26.59
C ASP A 107 3.17 7.11 -27.46
N VAL A 108 2.02 6.44 -27.43
CA VAL A 108 0.89 6.72 -28.33
C VAL A 108 -0.03 7.81 -27.77
N LEU A 109 -0.37 7.75 -26.48
CA LEU A 109 -1.31 8.69 -25.85
C LEU A 109 -0.85 10.16 -25.94
N PRO A 110 0.40 10.54 -25.64
CA PRO A 110 0.84 11.93 -25.76
C PRO A 110 0.77 12.45 -27.19
N ARG A 111 0.98 11.58 -28.20
CA ARG A 111 0.89 11.92 -29.62
C ARG A 111 -0.57 12.15 -30.04
N ALA A 112 -1.46 11.25 -29.63
CA ALA A 112 -2.89 11.39 -29.90
C ALA A 112 -3.47 12.67 -29.27
N MET A 113 -3.08 12.97 -28.03
CA MET A 113 -3.51 14.19 -27.33
C MET A 113 -3.06 15.49 -28.01
N ARG A 114 -1.82 15.56 -28.50
CA ARG A 114 -1.35 16.72 -29.27
C ARG A 114 -2.20 16.97 -30.51
N ARG A 115 -2.81 15.91 -31.05
CA ARG A 115 -3.56 15.94 -32.30
C ARG A 115 -5.04 16.28 -32.11
N ALA A 116 -5.64 15.85 -31.00
CA ALA A 116 -7.06 16.06 -30.70
C ALA A 116 -7.32 16.32 -29.20
N PRO A 117 -6.85 17.45 -28.62
CA PRO A 117 -6.92 17.70 -27.17
C PRO A 117 -8.37 17.68 -26.63
N GLU A 118 -9.33 18.18 -27.41
CA GLU A 118 -10.75 18.23 -27.06
C GLU A 118 -11.37 16.83 -26.85
N THR A 119 -10.92 15.83 -27.61
CA THR A 119 -11.39 14.45 -27.51
C THR A 119 -11.01 13.80 -26.17
N PHE A 120 -9.90 14.23 -25.57
CA PHE A 120 -9.38 13.71 -24.30
C PHE A 120 -9.78 14.58 -23.08
N ALA A 121 -10.45 15.71 -23.30
CA ALA A 121 -10.85 16.65 -22.26
C ALA A 121 -12.06 16.17 -21.44
N THR A 122 -12.97 15.40 -22.04
CA THR A 122 -14.06 14.70 -21.33
C THR A 122 -13.59 13.27 -20.99
N ASN A 123 -14.23 12.57 -20.06
CA ASN A 123 -13.63 11.52 -19.23
C ASN A 123 -13.80 10.03 -19.70
N PRO A 124 -13.73 9.63 -20.99
CA PRO A 124 -13.72 8.19 -21.30
C PRO A 124 -12.32 7.56 -21.43
N VAL A 125 -11.31 8.29 -21.92
CA VAL A 125 -9.95 7.73 -22.09
C VAL A 125 -9.23 7.53 -20.74
N LEU A 126 -9.64 8.30 -19.72
CA LEU A 126 -9.15 8.19 -18.36
C LEU A 126 -9.75 7.01 -17.60
N VAL A 127 -11.08 6.84 -17.69
CA VAL A 127 -11.79 5.65 -17.22
C VAL A 127 -11.22 4.40 -17.88
N TYR A 128 -10.90 4.47 -19.18
CA TYR A 128 -10.27 3.41 -19.95
C TYR A 128 -8.83 3.07 -19.49
N ALA A 129 -8.05 4.06 -19.08
CA ALA A 129 -6.69 3.83 -18.61
C ALA A 129 -6.62 3.33 -17.16
N VAL A 130 -7.59 3.68 -16.31
CA VAL A 130 -7.81 3.02 -15.00
C VAL A 130 -8.31 1.59 -15.18
N TYR A 131 -9.22 1.37 -16.14
CA TYR A 131 -9.69 0.05 -16.54
C TYR A 131 -8.55 -0.86 -17.05
N LEU A 132 -7.57 -0.27 -17.74
CA LEU A 132 -6.33 -0.93 -18.14
C LEU A 132 -5.38 -1.26 -16.97
N ALA A 133 -5.53 -0.60 -15.82
CA ALA A 133 -4.57 -0.62 -14.73
C ALA A 133 -4.94 -1.56 -13.57
N LEU A 134 -6.22 -1.92 -13.45
CA LEU A 134 -6.71 -2.84 -12.43
C LEU A 134 -6.36 -4.28 -12.83
N HIS A 135 -5.17 -4.75 -12.47
CA HIS A 135 -4.72 -6.11 -12.77
C HIS A 135 -4.52 -6.91 -11.49
N GLN A 136 -4.85 -8.20 -11.58
CA GLN A 136 -4.73 -9.16 -10.49
C GLN A 136 -3.28 -9.41 -10.12
N GLU A 137 -3.09 -9.65 -8.83
CA GLU A 137 -1.81 -9.99 -8.19
C GLU A 137 -1.54 -11.50 -8.26
N GLU A 138 -2.59 -12.28 -8.50
CA GLU A 138 -2.58 -13.71 -8.17
C GLU A 138 -2.00 -14.59 -9.29
N TRP A 139 -2.19 -14.23 -10.56
CA TRP A 139 -1.60 -14.95 -11.69
C TRP A 139 -0.08 -14.80 -11.75
N ALA A 140 0.47 -13.73 -11.18
CA ALA A 140 1.91 -13.48 -11.15
C ALA A 140 2.68 -14.52 -10.30
N LYS A 141 1.98 -15.37 -9.54
CA LYS A 141 2.55 -16.47 -8.76
C LYS A 141 2.86 -17.72 -9.59
N SER A 142 2.24 -17.86 -10.76
CA SER A 142 2.31 -19.06 -11.60
C SER A 142 2.66 -18.70 -13.04
N VAL A 143 3.80 -18.01 -13.19
CA VAL A 143 4.32 -17.57 -14.48
C VAL A 143 5.57 -18.34 -14.88
N THR A 144 5.79 -18.48 -16.18
CA THR A 144 7.04 -19.02 -16.72
C THR A 144 8.19 -18.05 -16.47
N ASP A 145 9.44 -18.55 -16.46
CA ASP A 145 10.62 -17.71 -16.20
C ASP A 145 10.78 -16.55 -17.20
N ASP A 146 10.42 -16.77 -18.47
CA ASP A 146 10.47 -15.73 -19.52
C ASP A 146 9.49 -14.59 -19.23
N VAL A 147 8.27 -14.95 -18.79
CA VAL A 147 7.24 -13.99 -18.40
C VAL A 147 7.64 -13.29 -17.09
N ALA A 148 8.18 -14.03 -16.13
CA ALA A 148 8.67 -13.48 -14.87
C ALA A 148 9.75 -12.41 -15.10
N ALA A 149 10.70 -12.66 -16.01
CA ALA A 149 11.74 -11.69 -16.35
C ALA A 149 11.19 -10.38 -16.92
N GLU A 150 10.13 -10.43 -17.72
CA GLU A 150 9.41 -9.25 -18.24
C GLU A 150 8.69 -8.48 -17.16
N LEU A 151 8.03 -9.19 -16.24
CA LEU A 151 7.32 -8.55 -15.14
C LEU A 151 8.28 -7.92 -14.14
N CYS A 152 9.44 -8.51 -13.88
CA CYS A 152 10.50 -7.90 -13.08
C CYS A 152 10.89 -6.53 -13.63
N ASP A 153 11.10 -6.47 -14.94
CA ASP A 153 11.46 -5.27 -15.67
C ASP A 153 10.33 -4.23 -15.66
N TYR A 154 9.07 -4.66 -15.81
CA TYR A 154 7.88 -3.82 -15.69
C TYR A 154 7.75 -3.22 -14.28
N CYS A 155 7.80 -4.06 -13.25
CA CYS A 155 7.70 -3.64 -11.85
C CYS A 155 8.81 -2.65 -11.51
N GLN A 156 10.06 -2.87 -11.93
CA GLN A 156 11.13 -1.91 -11.68
C GLN A 156 10.85 -0.53 -12.28
N ARG A 157 10.37 -0.44 -13.53
CA ARG A 157 10.02 0.84 -14.15
C ARG A 157 8.85 1.51 -13.43
N ALA A 158 7.84 0.74 -13.04
CA ALA A 158 6.70 1.22 -12.28
C ALA A 158 7.10 1.79 -10.90
N LEU A 159 7.90 1.06 -10.13
CA LEU A 159 8.37 1.52 -8.83
C LEU A 159 9.28 2.75 -8.94
N ALA A 160 10.12 2.81 -9.98
CA ALA A 160 10.97 3.97 -10.23
C ALA A 160 10.14 5.24 -10.49
N ARG A 161 9.04 5.13 -11.24
CA ARG A 161 8.08 6.24 -11.42
C ARG A 161 7.43 6.61 -10.10
N LEU A 162 6.96 5.63 -9.33
CA LEU A 162 6.28 5.87 -8.06
C LEU A 162 7.20 6.58 -7.04
N ALA A 163 8.48 6.20 -7.01
CA ALA A 163 9.49 6.83 -6.18
C ALA A 163 9.85 8.27 -6.63
N GLY A 164 9.70 8.59 -7.92
CA GLY A 164 10.01 9.91 -8.49
C GLY A 164 8.84 10.90 -8.53
N ASP A 165 7.62 10.43 -8.83
CA ASP A 165 6.45 11.26 -9.18
C ASP A 165 5.57 11.64 -7.98
N THR A 166 5.80 11.04 -6.82
CA THR A 166 4.99 11.24 -5.61
C THR A 166 4.82 12.70 -5.17
N PRO A 167 5.86 13.57 -5.22
CA PRO A 167 5.73 14.97 -4.83
C PRO A 167 4.95 15.81 -5.86
N ALA A 168 5.04 15.46 -7.15
CA ALA A 168 4.51 16.29 -8.25
C ALA A 168 2.98 16.21 -8.41
N LEU A 169 2.37 15.13 -7.93
CA LEU A 169 0.92 14.93 -7.95
C LEU A 169 0.16 15.74 -6.89
N LEU A 170 0.84 16.27 -5.88
CA LEU A 170 0.21 17.00 -4.77
C LEU A 170 -0.11 18.46 -5.12
N ASP A 171 0.58 19.02 -6.12
CA ASP A 171 0.52 20.45 -6.47
C ASP A 171 -0.04 20.77 -7.85
N ALA A 172 -0.34 19.73 -8.64
CA ALA A 172 -0.86 19.90 -9.99
C ALA A 172 -2.35 20.27 -9.99
N ASP A 173 -2.75 21.06 -10.98
CA ASP A 173 -4.14 21.43 -11.22
C ASP A 173 -4.95 20.17 -11.56
N THR A 174 -5.91 19.81 -10.70
CA THR A 174 -6.66 18.55 -10.78
C THR A 174 -7.50 18.42 -12.05
N ASP A 175 -7.86 19.55 -12.67
CA ASP A 175 -8.63 19.55 -13.91
C ASP A 175 -7.75 19.50 -15.16
N SER A 176 -6.43 19.63 -15.01
CA SER A 176 -5.50 19.54 -16.12
C SER A 176 -5.41 18.12 -16.68
N LEU A 177 -5.30 18.02 -18.01
CA LEU A 177 -5.10 16.75 -18.70
C LEU A 177 -3.77 16.07 -18.31
N GLU A 178 -2.75 16.87 -17.97
CA GLU A 178 -1.48 16.36 -17.46
C GLU A 178 -1.62 15.68 -16.10
N PHE A 179 -2.40 16.26 -15.17
CA PHE A 179 -2.69 15.65 -13.88
C PHE A 179 -3.38 14.30 -14.05
N ARG A 180 -4.40 14.27 -14.90
CA ARG A 180 -5.18 13.08 -15.27
C ARG A 180 -4.30 11.93 -15.79
N ILE A 181 -3.30 12.22 -16.63
CA ILE A 181 -2.34 11.22 -17.13
C ILE A 181 -1.42 10.71 -16.03
N ARG A 182 -0.93 11.62 -15.19
CA ARG A 182 -0.09 11.25 -14.04
C ARG A 182 -0.89 10.42 -13.03
N GLU A 183 -2.18 10.67 -12.87
CA GLU A 183 -3.05 9.88 -11.99
C GLU A 183 -3.22 8.45 -12.51
N ILE A 184 -3.41 8.26 -13.82
CA ILE A 184 -3.36 6.92 -14.43
C ILE A 184 -2.01 6.25 -14.17
N GLU A 185 -0.90 6.97 -14.41
CA GLU A 185 0.45 6.45 -14.20
C GLU A 185 0.69 6.03 -12.75
N PHE A 186 0.15 6.81 -11.82
CA PHE A 186 0.14 6.47 -10.41
C PHE A 186 -0.63 5.16 -10.15
N VAL A 187 -1.86 5.03 -10.66
CA VAL A 187 -2.68 3.81 -10.49
C VAL A 187 -1.96 2.57 -11.05
N LEU A 188 -1.39 2.67 -12.25
CA LEU A 188 -0.60 1.60 -12.88
C LEU A 188 0.65 1.24 -12.06
N SER A 189 1.31 2.25 -11.51
CA SER A 189 2.52 2.04 -10.73
C SER A 189 2.20 1.44 -9.35
N MET A 190 1.05 1.78 -8.79
CA MET A 190 0.53 1.19 -7.56
C MET A 190 0.13 -0.28 -7.77
N SER A 191 -0.53 -0.64 -8.87
CA SER A 191 -0.90 -2.04 -9.13
C SER A 191 0.32 -2.95 -9.38
N ALA A 192 1.45 -2.38 -9.81
CA ALA A 192 2.71 -3.11 -9.94
C ALA A 192 3.27 -3.62 -8.59
N LEU A 193 2.86 -3.06 -7.44
CA LEU A 193 3.22 -3.59 -6.11
C LEU A 193 2.61 -4.97 -5.89
N GLY A 194 1.36 -5.16 -6.29
CA GLY A 194 0.67 -6.45 -6.22
C GLY A 194 1.30 -7.50 -7.14
N VAL A 195 1.63 -7.11 -8.38
CA VAL A 195 2.34 -7.99 -9.33
C VAL A 195 3.71 -8.39 -8.79
N LEU A 196 4.48 -7.42 -8.27
CA LEU A 196 5.78 -7.71 -7.65
C LEU A 196 5.62 -8.65 -6.46
N ARG A 197 4.59 -8.42 -5.62
CA ARG A 197 4.31 -9.29 -4.48
C ARG A 197 4.07 -10.73 -4.96
N GLY A 198 3.25 -10.93 -5.99
CA GLY A 198 3.02 -12.26 -6.59
C GLY A 198 4.31 -12.94 -7.07
N ILE A 199 5.18 -12.23 -7.80
CA ILE A 199 6.48 -12.77 -8.27
C ILE A 199 7.38 -13.14 -7.09
N THR A 200 7.46 -12.26 -6.08
CA THR A 200 8.30 -12.50 -4.90
C THR A 200 7.78 -13.59 -3.99
N GLU A 201 6.50 -13.95 -4.07
CA GLU A 201 5.94 -15.14 -3.39
C GLU A 201 6.39 -16.43 -4.08
N ALA A 202 6.54 -16.42 -5.40
CA ALA A 202 7.04 -17.56 -6.18
C ALA A 202 8.57 -17.62 -6.27
N MET A 203 9.30 -16.83 -5.46
CA MET A 203 10.75 -16.65 -5.60
C MET A 203 11.55 -17.95 -5.48
N ASP A 204 11.06 -18.92 -4.71
CA ASP A 204 11.71 -20.22 -4.54
C ASP A 204 11.55 -21.13 -5.77
N ASP A 205 10.49 -20.94 -6.55
CA ASP A 205 10.17 -21.72 -7.75
C ASP A 205 10.78 -21.13 -9.04
N LEU A 206 11.21 -19.87 -9.01
CA LEU A 206 11.79 -19.17 -10.16
C LEU A 206 13.24 -19.59 -10.44
N ALA A 207 13.61 -19.59 -11.73
CA ALA A 207 15.00 -19.80 -12.12
C ALA A 207 15.95 -18.75 -11.52
N LEU A 208 17.19 -19.18 -11.27
CA LEU A 208 18.26 -18.34 -10.70
C LEU A 208 18.48 -17.04 -11.48
N SER A 209 18.31 -17.07 -12.80
CA SER A 209 18.44 -15.90 -13.67
C SER A 209 17.41 -14.80 -13.37
N VAL A 210 16.17 -15.20 -13.10
CA VAL A 210 15.07 -14.30 -12.73
C VAL A 210 15.27 -13.77 -11.31
N ARG A 211 15.62 -14.64 -10.36
CA ARG A 211 15.94 -14.26 -8.97
C ARG A 211 17.09 -13.25 -8.91
N SER A 212 18.19 -13.50 -9.62
CA SER A 212 19.34 -12.59 -9.68
C SER A 212 18.96 -11.21 -10.26
N ARG A 213 18.06 -11.18 -11.25
CA ARG A 213 17.53 -9.92 -11.82
C ARG A 213 16.73 -9.10 -10.79
N LEU A 214 15.92 -9.76 -9.95
CA LEU A 214 15.16 -9.12 -8.87
C LEU A 214 16.07 -8.60 -7.75
N LEU A 215 17.03 -9.42 -7.32
CA LEU A 215 17.87 -9.15 -6.15
C LEU A 215 18.97 -8.13 -6.42
N ASP A 216 19.60 -8.16 -7.60
CA ASP A 216 20.79 -7.36 -7.87
C ASP A 216 20.62 -6.37 -9.03
N SER A 217 20.27 -6.85 -10.23
CA SER A 217 20.35 -6.05 -11.47
C SER A 217 19.43 -4.83 -11.51
N ARG A 218 18.32 -4.86 -10.79
CA ARG A 218 17.24 -3.87 -10.91
C ARG A 218 17.00 -3.02 -9.66
N ASP A 219 17.78 -3.27 -8.59
CA ASP A 219 17.72 -2.55 -7.31
C ASP A 219 16.29 -2.31 -6.77
N VAL A 220 15.42 -3.31 -6.98
CA VAL A 220 13.99 -3.26 -6.60
C VAL A 220 13.83 -2.99 -5.11
N SER A 221 14.71 -3.58 -4.29
CA SER A 221 14.75 -3.38 -2.83
C SER A 221 14.89 -1.90 -2.44
N SER A 222 15.73 -1.14 -3.14
CA SER A 222 15.95 0.29 -2.81
C SER A 222 14.77 1.16 -3.25
N ALA A 223 14.11 0.80 -4.37
CA ALA A 223 12.85 1.44 -4.78
C ALA A 223 11.75 1.21 -3.74
N LEU A 224 11.58 -0.03 -3.26
CA LEU A 224 10.64 -0.37 -2.19
C LEU A 224 10.93 0.36 -0.87
N VAL A 225 12.20 0.47 -0.47
CA VAL A 225 12.60 1.25 0.72
C VAL A 225 12.18 2.72 0.57
N THR A 226 12.35 3.29 -0.62
CA THR A 226 11.96 4.68 -0.90
C THR A 226 10.45 4.84 -0.83
N ILE A 227 9.70 3.93 -1.46
CA ILE A 227 8.23 3.92 -1.47
C ILE A 227 7.65 3.77 -0.05
N LEU A 228 8.23 2.90 0.79
CA LEU A 228 7.82 2.77 2.19
C LEU A 228 8.14 4.02 3.02
N ASP A 229 9.17 4.78 2.63
CA ASP A 229 9.50 6.06 3.28
C ASP A 229 8.58 7.21 2.82
N THR A 230 8.23 7.26 1.53
CA THR A 230 7.38 8.33 0.97
C THR A 230 5.89 8.07 1.13
N ARG A 231 5.45 6.81 1.23
CA ARG A 231 4.04 6.36 1.33
C ARG A 231 3.15 6.97 0.23
N PRO A 232 3.37 6.59 -1.04
CA PRO A 232 2.62 7.12 -2.19
C PRO A 232 1.11 6.97 -2.06
N TRP A 233 0.61 5.96 -1.35
CA TRP A 233 -0.81 5.68 -1.14
C TRP A 233 -1.50 6.62 -0.14
N THR A 234 -0.78 7.53 0.51
CA THR A 234 -1.37 8.57 1.36
C THR A 234 -1.02 9.94 0.80
N ARG A 235 -2.02 10.83 0.69
CA ARG A 235 -1.79 12.23 0.34
C ARG A 235 -2.71 13.15 1.10
N ARG A 236 -2.25 14.36 1.40
CA ARG A 236 -3.09 15.42 1.96
C ARG A 236 -3.33 16.49 0.90
N ARG A 237 -4.60 16.80 0.64
CA ARG A 237 -4.98 17.88 -0.28
C ARG A 237 -4.68 19.26 0.33
N ARG A 238 -4.72 20.30 -0.51
CA ARG A 238 -4.52 21.70 -0.09
C ARG A 238 -5.54 22.21 0.92
N ASP A 239 -6.74 21.64 0.91
CA ASP A 239 -7.82 21.88 1.89
C ASP A 239 -7.54 21.24 3.27
N GLY A 240 -6.48 20.43 3.38
CA GLY A 240 -6.16 19.68 4.58
C GLY A 240 -6.97 18.39 4.74
N VAL A 241 -7.64 17.88 3.71
CA VAL A 241 -8.30 16.57 3.77
C VAL A 241 -7.28 15.47 3.46
N LEU A 242 -7.18 14.46 4.34
CA LEU A 242 -6.36 13.27 4.09
C LEU A 242 -7.09 12.38 3.07
N GLN A 243 -6.35 11.89 2.09
CA GLN A 243 -6.81 10.88 1.16
C GLN A 243 -5.95 9.63 1.26
N LEU A 244 -6.62 8.48 1.24
CA LEU A 244 -6.01 7.16 1.23
C LEU A 244 -6.34 6.50 -0.10
N TYR A 245 -5.34 5.95 -0.77
CA TYR A 245 -5.52 5.17 -1.97
C TYR A 245 -5.92 3.73 -1.61
N VAL A 246 -7.07 3.29 -2.11
CA VAL A 246 -7.63 1.96 -1.89
C VAL A 246 -8.18 1.44 -3.22
N ASP A 247 -7.68 0.28 -3.66
CA ASP A 247 -8.17 -0.49 -4.81
C ASP A 247 -8.46 0.33 -6.09
N GLY A 248 -7.52 1.19 -6.49
CA GLY A 248 -7.66 1.99 -7.71
C GLY A 248 -8.13 3.42 -7.49
N VAL A 249 -8.68 3.73 -6.31
CA VAL A 249 -9.41 4.98 -6.06
C VAL A 249 -8.85 5.73 -4.86
N TRP A 250 -8.84 7.05 -4.95
CA TRP A 250 -8.56 7.92 -3.82
C TRP A 250 -9.82 8.13 -2.98
N ARG A 251 -9.79 7.64 -1.73
CA ARG A 251 -10.86 7.81 -0.75
C ARG A 251 -10.52 8.95 0.19
N GLU A 252 -11.48 9.85 0.41
CA GLU A 252 -11.36 10.88 1.45
C GLU A 252 -11.51 10.24 2.83
N VAL A 253 -10.58 10.55 3.73
CA VAL A 253 -10.54 10.01 5.08
C VAL A 253 -11.17 11.03 6.01
N SER A 254 -12.19 10.60 6.76
CA SER A 254 -12.83 11.45 7.76
C SER A 254 -11.85 11.74 8.91
N LYS A 255 -12.08 12.84 9.65
CA LYS A 255 -11.21 13.18 10.79
C LYS A 255 -11.14 12.09 11.85
N SER A 256 -12.24 11.37 12.08
CA SER A 256 -12.30 10.23 13.01
C SER A 256 -11.46 9.04 12.52
N GLU A 257 -11.40 8.80 11.20
CA GLU A 257 -10.63 7.71 10.59
C GLU A 257 -9.14 8.02 10.42
N GLU A 258 -8.72 9.29 10.41
CA GLU A 258 -7.30 9.65 10.24
C GLU A 258 -6.40 8.96 11.29
N TRP A 259 -6.93 8.72 12.48
CA TRP A 259 -6.24 7.99 13.54
C TRP A 259 -5.98 6.53 13.15
N ASP A 260 -6.98 5.85 12.60
CA ASP A 260 -6.88 4.44 12.22
C ASP A 260 -5.91 4.28 11.04
N VAL A 261 -5.92 5.21 10.08
CA VAL A 261 -4.94 5.24 8.98
C VAL A 261 -3.51 5.43 9.49
N ALA A 262 -3.30 6.14 10.61
CA ALA A 262 -1.98 6.30 11.21
C ALA A 262 -1.49 5.05 11.97
N CYS A 263 -2.42 4.21 12.44
CA CYS A 263 -2.14 3.03 13.26
C CYS A 263 -2.09 1.73 12.46
N ARG A 264 -2.96 1.59 11.46
CA ARG A 264 -3.15 0.36 10.69
C ARG A 264 -2.26 0.33 9.45
N VAL A 265 -1.80 -0.86 9.11
CA VAL A 265 -1.07 -1.10 7.86
C VAL A 265 -2.09 -1.23 6.73
N SER A 266 -1.96 -0.38 5.70
CA SER A 266 -2.82 -0.48 4.51
C SER A 266 -2.42 -1.67 3.63
N LYS A 267 -3.31 -2.10 2.72
CA LYS A 267 -3.03 -3.18 1.74
C LYS A 267 -1.76 -2.90 0.93
N CYS A 268 -1.61 -1.69 0.40
CA CYS A 268 -0.42 -1.31 -0.38
C CYS A 268 0.85 -1.31 0.48
N GLU A 269 0.75 -0.86 1.74
CA GLU A 269 1.88 -0.90 2.67
C GLU A 269 2.29 -2.36 2.98
N ALA A 270 1.31 -3.24 3.21
CA ALA A 270 1.55 -4.66 3.43
C ALA A 270 2.23 -5.33 2.21
N GLN A 271 1.74 -5.07 1.00
CA GLN A 271 2.35 -5.58 -0.24
C GLN A 271 3.81 -5.17 -0.38
N ALA A 272 4.11 -3.88 -0.15
CA ALA A 272 5.47 -3.36 -0.22
C ALA A 272 6.38 -4.00 0.86
N TRP A 273 5.89 -4.15 2.09
CA TRP A 273 6.64 -4.79 3.17
C TRP A 273 6.93 -6.26 2.89
N LEU A 274 5.93 -7.01 2.45
CA LEU A 274 6.06 -8.44 2.20
C LEU A 274 6.95 -8.73 0.99
N ALA A 275 6.86 -7.93 -0.08
CA ALA A 275 7.77 -8.01 -1.22
C ALA A 275 9.22 -7.67 -0.79
N LEU A 276 9.40 -6.63 0.04
CA LEU A 276 10.72 -6.27 0.55
C LEU A 276 11.32 -7.38 1.43
N ARG A 277 10.51 -7.98 2.30
CA ARG A 277 10.91 -9.14 3.11
C ARG A 277 11.41 -10.27 2.22
N ALA A 278 10.64 -10.66 1.21
CA ALA A 278 11.02 -11.76 0.31
C ALA A 278 12.37 -11.51 -0.36
N LEU A 279 12.64 -10.26 -0.79
CA LEU A 279 13.92 -9.90 -1.42
C LEU A 279 15.09 -9.86 -0.43
N MET A 280 14.95 -9.16 0.70
CA MET A 280 16.06 -8.94 1.64
C MET A 280 16.37 -10.14 2.53
N CYS A 281 15.38 -11.03 2.73
CA CYS A 281 15.59 -12.29 3.46
C CYS A 281 16.17 -13.41 2.58
N ASP A 282 16.26 -13.21 1.27
CA ASP A 282 16.85 -14.20 0.37
C ASP A 282 18.35 -14.36 0.66
N ALA A 283 18.82 -15.61 0.70
CA ALA A 283 20.23 -15.93 0.96
C ALA A 283 21.20 -15.38 -0.12
N GLN A 284 20.70 -15.12 -1.32
CA GLN A 284 21.45 -14.56 -2.44
C GLN A 284 21.43 -13.03 -2.47
N PHE A 285 20.68 -12.38 -1.59
CA PHE A 285 20.64 -10.92 -1.53
C PHE A 285 22.00 -10.34 -1.12
N SER A 286 22.56 -9.50 -1.97
CA SER A 286 23.84 -8.85 -1.72
C SER A 286 23.65 -7.56 -0.90
N TRP A 287 24.28 -7.51 0.28
CA TRP A 287 24.32 -6.29 1.09
C TRP A 287 25.51 -5.41 0.66
N ASP A 288 25.24 -4.14 0.39
CA ASP A 288 26.24 -3.09 0.17
C ASP A 288 25.98 -1.91 1.12
N ASP A 289 26.95 -1.01 1.28
CA ASP A 289 26.85 0.12 2.21
C ASP A 289 25.61 1.00 1.96
N ARG A 290 25.19 1.14 0.70
CA ARG A 290 24.03 1.95 0.30
C ARG A 290 22.73 1.27 0.70
N ARG A 291 22.59 -0.03 0.46
CA ARG A 291 21.44 -0.87 0.83
C ARG A 291 21.33 -0.98 2.34
N VAL A 292 22.45 -1.12 3.06
CA VAL A 292 22.49 -1.07 4.53
C VAL A 292 21.98 0.28 5.02
N ALA A 293 22.53 1.40 4.53
CA ALA A 293 22.10 2.73 4.95
C ALA A 293 20.60 2.99 4.68
N ALA A 294 20.09 2.56 3.52
CA ALA A 294 18.69 2.67 3.16
C ALA A 294 17.80 1.82 4.09
N ALA A 295 18.18 0.56 4.34
CA ALA A 295 17.44 -0.35 5.22
C ALA A 295 17.46 0.12 6.69
N THR A 296 18.58 0.64 7.19
CA THR A 296 18.67 1.22 8.53
C THR A 296 17.76 2.43 8.69
N LYS A 297 17.62 3.28 7.67
CA LYS A 297 16.64 4.39 7.68
C LYS A 297 15.20 3.87 7.76
N LEU A 298 14.93 2.74 7.12
CA LEU A 298 13.62 2.09 7.12
C LEU A 298 13.30 1.39 8.45
N ARG A 299 14.31 0.96 9.21
CA ARG A 299 14.17 0.23 10.48
C ARG A 299 13.22 0.90 11.49
N ARG A 300 13.20 2.23 11.53
CA ARG A 300 12.28 3.03 12.39
C ARG A 300 10.79 2.81 12.07
N ARG A 301 10.49 2.36 10.85
CA ARG A 301 9.12 2.09 10.38
C ARG A 301 8.64 0.69 10.72
N LEU A 302 9.58 -0.25 10.95
CA LEU A 302 9.30 -1.56 11.55
C LEU A 302 9.11 -1.39 13.06
N ASN A 303 8.07 -0.67 13.44
CA ASN A 303 7.66 -0.53 14.84
C ASN A 303 6.88 -1.78 15.27
N GLU A 304 6.72 -1.93 16.59
CA GLU A 304 6.05 -3.07 17.21
C GLU A 304 4.62 -3.30 16.66
N SER A 305 3.90 -2.23 16.33
CA SER A 305 2.55 -2.30 15.76
C SER A 305 2.50 -2.76 14.31
N THR A 306 3.52 -2.45 13.50
CA THR A 306 3.67 -3.02 12.16
C THR A 306 4.04 -4.50 12.25
N ILE A 307 4.89 -4.88 13.20
CA ILE A 307 5.24 -6.29 13.44
C ILE A 307 4.03 -7.09 13.95
N ASP A 308 3.24 -6.56 14.87
CA ASP A 308 2.05 -7.26 15.38
C ASP A 308 1.01 -7.53 14.29
N GLN A 309 0.81 -6.55 13.40
CA GLN A 309 -0.13 -6.69 12.27
C GLN A 309 0.41 -7.63 11.18
N ILE A 310 1.74 -7.71 11.01
CA ILE A 310 2.40 -8.57 10.03
C ILE A 310 3.61 -9.27 10.69
N PRO A 311 3.38 -10.33 11.51
CA PRO A 311 4.43 -10.94 12.33
C PRO A 311 5.63 -11.48 11.55
N VAL A 312 5.41 -11.87 10.29
CA VAL A 312 6.47 -12.35 9.39
C VAL A 312 7.57 -11.31 9.13
N LEU A 313 7.31 -10.02 9.36
CA LEU A 313 8.30 -8.94 9.23
C LEU A 313 9.34 -8.92 10.35
N MET A 314 9.16 -9.70 11.42
CA MET A 314 10.14 -9.81 12.50
C MET A 314 11.50 -10.30 11.98
N GLU A 315 11.48 -11.22 11.00
CA GLU A 315 12.69 -11.70 10.35
C GLU A 315 13.41 -10.58 9.58
N LEU A 316 12.66 -9.75 8.84
CA LEU A 316 13.20 -8.60 8.12
C LEU A 316 13.87 -7.62 9.10
N ALA A 317 13.21 -7.31 10.22
CA ALA A 317 13.79 -6.44 11.26
C ALA A 317 15.12 -7.01 11.78
N SER A 318 15.15 -8.31 12.07
CA SER A 318 16.36 -9.00 12.53
C SER A 318 17.49 -8.96 11.50
N ILE A 319 17.18 -9.14 10.21
CA ILE A 319 18.19 -9.06 9.14
C ILE A 319 18.73 -7.64 8.99
N ILE A 320 17.87 -6.63 9.05
CA ILE A 320 18.30 -5.22 8.99
C ILE A 320 19.21 -4.88 10.18
N ASP A 321 18.87 -5.33 11.39
CA ASP A 321 19.67 -5.10 12.60
C ASP A 321 21.04 -5.80 12.50
N ARG A 322 21.08 -7.03 11.98
CA ARG A 322 22.34 -7.76 11.71
C ARG A 322 23.20 -7.07 10.65
N ALA A 323 22.58 -6.60 9.56
CA ALA A 323 23.27 -5.90 8.50
C ALA A 323 23.86 -4.55 8.99
N ALA A 324 23.11 -3.82 9.82
CA ALA A 324 23.56 -2.56 10.43
C ALA A 324 24.66 -2.76 11.49
N GLY A 325 24.63 -3.88 12.23
CA GLY A 325 25.62 -4.24 13.24
C GLY A 325 26.97 -4.72 12.68
N LEU A 326 27.06 -4.93 11.36
CA LEU A 326 28.23 -5.45 10.65
C LEU A 326 28.75 -6.79 11.21
N ASP A 327 28.01 -7.84 10.89
CA ASP A 327 28.56 -9.16 10.55
C ASP A 327 27.87 -9.62 9.25
N ALA A 328 27.68 -8.69 8.30
CA ALA A 328 27.11 -9.02 7.01
C ALA A 328 28.01 -10.08 6.37
N PRO A 329 27.51 -11.30 6.06
CA PRO A 329 28.33 -12.29 5.43
C PRO A 329 28.88 -11.65 4.15
N PRO A 330 30.21 -11.73 3.90
CA PRO A 330 30.75 -11.28 2.63
C PRO A 330 29.92 -11.95 1.54
N PRO A 331 29.56 -11.22 0.45
CA PRO A 331 28.77 -11.80 -0.62
C PRO A 331 29.43 -13.13 -0.98
N ALA A 332 28.67 -14.23 -0.96
CA ALA A 332 29.23 -15.51 -1.31
C ALA A 332 29.83 -15.34 -2.71
N ASN A 333 31.17 -15.32 -2.77
CA ASN A 333 31.94 -15.01 -3.97
C ASN A 333 31.86 -16.22 -4.90
N ALA A 334 30.68 -16.48 -5.41
CA ALA A 334 30.41 -17.33 -6.54
C ALA A 334 29.55 -16.47 -7.46
N ARG A 335 30.15 -15.44 -8.07
CA ARG A 335 29.67 -14.95 -9.37
C ARG A 335 29.91 -16.06 -10.38
N GLY A 336 29.13 -17.13 -10.25
CA GLY A 336 28.95 -18.11 -11.30
C GLY A 336 28.40 -17.38 -12.52
N PHE A 337 28.66 -17.92 -13.69
CA PHE A 337 28.04 -17.43 -14.91
C PHE A 337 26.52 -17.60 -14.78
N VAL A 338 25.80 -16.51 -14.54
CA VAL A 338 24.34 -16.49 -14.58
C VAL A 338 23.95 -16.19 -16.03
N LEU A 339 23.31 -17.15 -16.69
CA LEU A 339 22.73 -16.94 -18.01
C LEU A 339 21.50 -16.06 -17.83
N GLU A 340 21.59 -14.80 -18.25
CA GLU A 340 20.49 -13.85 -18.13
C GLU A 340 19.43 -14.12 -19.22
N VAL A 341 18.17 -14.32 -18.81
CA VAL A 341 17.03 -14.35 -19.72
C VAL A 341 16.81 -12.93 -20.24
N ILE A 342 16.80 -12.74 -21.57
CA ILE A 342 16.59 -11.43 -22.19
C ILE A 342 15.08 -11.24 -22.44
N PRO A 343 14.42 -10.30 -21.75
CA PRO A 343 13.01 -10.01 -21.98
C PRO A 343 12.80 -9.51 -23.41
N SER A 344 11.93 -10.18 -24.18
CA SER A 344 11.64 -9.87 -25.59
C SER A 344 10.22 -9.36 -25.86
N LEU A 345 9.25 -9.64 -25.00
CA LEU A 345 7.85 -9.25 -25.11
C LEU A 345 7.71 -7.74 -25.28
N ARG A 346 8.34 -6.95 -24.39
CA ARG A 346 8.26 -5.49 -24.51
C ARG A 346 8.91 -5.00 -25.79
N ALA A 347 10.07 -5.57 -26.15
CA ALA A 347 10.77 -5.21 -27.38
C ALA A 347 9.90 -5.44 -28.63
N ARG A 348 9.08 -6.52 -28.66
CA ARG A 348 8.10 -6.77 -29.74
C ARG A 348 7.04 -5.68 -29.82
N VAL A 349 6.58 -5.13 -28.69
CA VAL A 349 5.55 -4.07 -28.66
C VAL A 349 6.07 -2.75 -29.19
N ILE A 350 7.31 -2.39 -28.86
CA ILE A 350 7.92 -1.12 -29.28
C ILE A 350 8.68 -1.22 -30.62
N ALA A 351 8.72 -2.41 -31.22
CA ALA A 351 9.36 -2.64 -32.50
C ALA A 351 8.61 -1.85 -33.59
N GLY A 352 9.28 -0.84 -34.15
CA GLY A 352 8.70 0.07 -35.16
C GLY A 352 8.99 1.55 -34.90
N GLY A 353 9.36 1.92 -33.67
CA GLY A 353 9.83 3.27 -33.35
C GLY A 353 8.75 4.35 -33.48
N SER A 354 9.19 5.61 -33.61
CA SER A 354 8.30 6.77 -33.51
C SER A 354 7.25 6.88 -34.61
N GLU A 355 7.56 6.44 -35.85
CA GLU A 355 6.62 6.53 -36.98
C GLU A 355 5.39 5.65 -36.74
N LEU A 356 5.60 4.45 -36.20
CA LEU A 356 4.53 3.54 -35.82
C LEU A 356 3.59 4.13 -34.76
N PHE A 357 4.15 4.85 -33.78
CA PHE A 357 3.35 5.47 -32.73
C PHE A 357 2.50 6.63 -33.25
N GLU A 358 2.99 7.38 -34.24
CA GLU A 358 2.22 8.43 -34.91
C GLU A 358 1.09 7.83 -35.76
N ASP A 359 1.37 6.77 -36.52
CA ASP A 359 0.36 6.06 -37.31
C ASP A 359 -0.71 5.41 -36.42
N ALA A 360 -0.30 4.78 -35.31
CA ALA A 360 -1.20 4.22 -34.33
C ALA A 360 -2.11 5.29 -33.71
N ALA A 361 -1.54 6.45 -33.33
CA ALA A 361 -2.31 7.56 -32.79
C ALA A 361 -3.34 8.09 -33.80
N LYS A 362 -2.94 8.23 -35.07
CA LYS A 362 -3.84 8.68 -36.15
C LYS A 362 -4.99 7.69 -36.37
N LYS A 363 -4.67 6.41 -36.58
CA LYS A 363 -5.67 5.36 -36.83
C LYS A 363 -6.66 5.23 -35.67
N MET A 364 -6.15 5.29 -34.45
CA MET A 364 -6.97 5.23 -33.24
C MET A 364 -7.98 6.37 -33.17
N LEU A 365 -7.57 7.61 -33.47
CA LEU A 365 -8.48 8.77 -33.48
C LEU A 365 -9.53 8.69 -34.61
N GLU A 366 -9.13 8.19 -35.78
CA GLU A 366 -10.02 8.11 -36.95
C GLU A 366 -11.05 6.96 -36.84
N GLU A 367 -10.62 5.78 -36.37
CA GLU A 367 -11.42 4.55 -36.41
C GLU A 367 -12.01 4.14 -35.05
N HIS A 368 -11.38 4.52 -33.93
CA HIS A 368 -11.70 3.96 -32.62
C HIS A 368 -12.14 5.00 -31.59
N PHE A 369 -11.73 6.26 -31.73
CA PHE A 369 -12.03 7.36 -30.82
C PHE A 369 -12.51 8.60 -31.58
N ASN A 370 -13.48 8.41 -32.48
CA ASN A 370 -14.02 9.49 -33.29
C ASN A 370 -15.08 10.29 -32.49
N PRO A 371 -14.80 11.56 -32.11
CA PRO A 371 -15.71 12.36 -31.29
C PRO A 371 -17.01 12.76 -32.02
N ASN A 372 -17.04 12.64 -33.35
CA ASN A 372 -18.21 12.98 -34.17
C ASN A 372 -19.17 11.79 -34.36
N ASP A 373 -18.82 10.60 -33.86
CA ASP A 373 -19.66 9.41 -33.90
C ASP A 373 -20.54 9.32 -32.63
N SER A 374 -21.84 9.57 -32.78
CA SER A 374 -22.82 9.50 -31.69
C SER A 374 -22.98 8.08 -31.12
N ASP A 375 -22.74 7.05 -31.93
CA ASP A 375 -22.82 5.66 -31.48
C ASP A 375 -21.59 5.29 -30.65
N PHE A 376 -20.43 5.90 -30.94
CA PHE A 376 -19.23 5.74 -30.12
C PHE A 376 -19.43 6.35 -28.72
N ALA A 377 -19.94 7.57 -28.63
CA ALA A 377 -20.17 8.24 -27.35
C ALA A 377 -21.13 7.46 -26.43
N THR A 378 -22.21 6.90 -26.99
CA THR A 378 -23.19 6.11 -26.25
C THR A 378 -22.59 4.79 -25.74
N ARG A 379 -21.90 4.04 -26.60
CA ARG A 379 -21.25 2.77 -26.23
C ARG A 379 -20.19 2.94 -25.15
N VAL A 380 -19.41 4.01 -25.23
CA VAL A 380 -18.38 4.32 -24.23
C VAL A 380 -18.98 4.75 -22.90
N ALA A 381 -20.09 5.50 -22.91
CA ALA A 381 -20.80 5.86 -21.70
C ALA A 381 -21.40 4.61 -21.02
N GLU A 382 -21.98 3.69 -21.78
CA GLU A 382 -22.47 2.39 -21.26
C GLU A 382 -21.32 1.57 -20.66
N GLU A 383 -20.17 1.47 -21.34
CA GLU A 383 -18.99 0.78 -20.82
C GLU A 383 -18.45 1.45 -19.54
N ALA A 384 -18.41 2.78 -19.49
CA ALA A 384 -18.00 3.50 -18.29
C ALA A 384 -18.96 3.27 -17.11
N ILE A 385 -20.26 3.15 -17.37
CA ILE A 385 -21.28 2.82 -16.36
C ILE A 385 -21.11 1.37 -15.89
N ASP A 386 -20.90 0.42 -16.80
CA ASP A 386 -20.62 -0.99 -16.45
C ASP A 386 -19.32 -1.15 -15.63
N ILE A 387 -18.30 -0.35 -15.95
CA ILE A 387 -17.07 -0.27 -15.17
C ILE A 387 -17.37 0.28 -13.79
N ALA A 388 -18.07 1.42 -13.68
CA ALA A 388 -18.40 2.03 -12.41
C ALA A 388 -19.35 1.18 -11.55
N SER A 389 -20.28 0.42 -12.15
CA SER A 389 -21.28 -0.40 -11.44
C SER A 389 -20.69 -1.65 -10.83
N GLY A 390 -19.63 -2.23 -11.40
CA GLY A 390 -18.89 -3.33 -10.76
C GLY A 390 -17.76 -2.85 -9.83
N VAL A 391 -17.52 -1.54 -9.72
CA VAL A 391 -16.85 -0.90 -8.58
C VAL A 391 -17.92 -0.43 -7.59
N SER A 392 -19.10 -1.05 -7.56
CA SER A 392 -20.07 -0.78 -6.52
C SER A 392 -19.35 -0.86 -5.18
N ASN A 393 -19.41 0.25 -4.45
CA ASN A 393 -19.14 0.36 -3.02
C ASN A 393 -20.12 -0.53 -2.25
N GLU A 394 -20.29 -1.80 -2.63
CA GLU A 394 -20.39 -2.81 -1.61
C GLU A 394 -19.04 -2.71 -0.92
N GLU A 395 -18.99 -1.82 0.08
CA GLU A 395 -18.48 -2.21 1.38
C GLU A 395 -19.07 -3.60 1.58
N ALA A 396 -18.38 -4.64 1.09
CA ALA A 396 -18.46 -5.95 1.69
C ALA A 396 -18.43 -5.58 3.16
N PRO A 397 -19.50 -5.87 3.93
CA PRO A 397 -19.47 -5.56 5.34
C PRO A 397 -18.18 -6.21 5.76
N ILE A 398 -17.19 -5.37 6.05
CA ILE A 398 -16.09 -5.78 6.87
C ILE A 398 -16.91 -6.16 8.07
N GLU A 399 -17.18 -7.46 8.21
CA GLU A 399 -17.73 -8.00 9.44
C GLU A 399 -16.94 -7.25 10.47
N ASP A 400 -17.66 -6.46 11.25
CA ASP A 400 -17.07 -5.39 12.00
C ASP A 400 -16.23 -6.05 13.09
N ILE A 401 -15.06 -6.56 12.74
CA ILE A 401 -14.02 -7.01 13.64
C ILE A 401 -13.59 -5.77 14.44
N THR A 402 -13.88 -4.55 13.94
CA THR A 402 -13.72 -3.30 14.69
C THR A 402 -14.74 -3.14 15.82
N ALA A 403 -15.86 -3.87 15.83
CA ALA A 403 -16.79 -3.87 16.96
C ALA A 403 -16.18 -4.50 18.23
N HIS A 404 -15.05 -5.21 18.16
CA HIS A 404 -14.51 -5.94 19.32
C HIS A 404 -13.01 -5.82 19.59
N THR A 405 -12.38 -4.68 19.32
CA THR A 405 -11.22 -4.25 20.12
C THR A 405 -11.13 -2.74 20.13
N ARG A 406 -11.75 -2.10 21.13
CA ARG A 406 -11.28 -0.78 21.56
C ARG A 406 -9.84 -0.97 21.98
N SER A 407 -8.88 -0.50 21.18
CA SER A 407 -7.46 -0.49 21.52
C SER A 407 -7.29 0.00 22.96
N VAL A 408 -6.87 -0.90 23.85
CA VAL A 408 -6.68 -0.58 25.27
C VAL A 408 -5.30 -0.01 25.43
N VAL A 409 -5.21 1.11 26.14
CA VAL A 409 -3.95 1.74 26.51
C VAL A 409 -3.66 1.38 27.94
N ARG A 410 -2.57 0.66 28.20
CA ARG A 410 -2.11 0.35 29.54
C ARG A 410 -0.99 1.30 29.96
N ILE A 411 -1.16 1.95 31.11
CA ILE A 411 -0.17 2.86 31.70
C ILE A 411 0.29 2.26 33.03
N ASP A 412 1.55 1.82 33.08
CA ASP A 412 2.18 1.32 34.30
C ASP A 412 3.15 2.37 34.88
N VAL A 413 2.90 2.78 36.11
CA VAL A 413 3.80 3.64 36.90
C VAL A 413 4.63 2.76 37.82
N LEU A 414 5.94 2.77 37.62
CA LEU A 414 6.88 1.87 38.27
C LEU A 414 7.83 2.66 39.18
N ARG A 415 7.95 2.27 40.46
CA ARG A 415 8.89 2.83 41.44
C ARG A 415 10.24 2.14 41.33
N GLU A 416 11.32 2.92 41.37
CA GLU A 416 12.67 2.38 41.55
C GLU A 416 12.83 1.81 42.96
N ARG A 417 13.24 0.54 43.06
CA ARG A 417 13.65 -0.09 44.31
C ARG A 417 15.14 -0.40 44.22
N ARG A 418 15.90 0.21 45.14
CA ARG A 418 17.30 -0.14 45.36
C ARG A 418 17.38 -1.17 46.46
N SER A 419 17.74 -2.40 46.11
CA SER A 419 18.09 -3.39 47.12
C SER A 419 19.42 -3.00 47.75
N LEU A 420 19.54 -3.13 49.07
CA LEU A 420 20.82 -2.94 49.78
C LEU A 420 21.83 -4.07 49.49
N SER A 421 21.38 -5.18 48.88
CA SER A 421 22.17 -6.39 48.65
C SER A 421 22.62 -6.62 47.20
N SER A 422 22.15 -5.83 46.24
CA SER A 422 22.47 -5.98 44.81
C SER A 422 22.59 -4.61 44.16
N SER A 423 23.53 -4.46 43.22
CA SER A 423 23.64 -3.28 42.35
C SER A 423 22.52 -3.20 41.30
N GLU A 424 21.68 -4.23 41.20
CA GLU A 424 20.55 -4.26 40.27
C GLU A 424 19.39 -3.40 40.78
N VAL A 425 18.92 -2.51 39.90
CA VAL A 425 17.76 -1.67 40.12
C VAL A 425 16.50 -2.46 39.74
N SER A 426 15.66 -2.78 40.71
CA SER A 426 14.35 -3.41 40.48
C SER A 426 13.23 -2.38 40.45
N PHE A 427 12.08 -2.75 39.88
CA PHE A 427 10.94 -1.86 39.72
C PHE A 427 9.67 -2.49 40.29
N ASP A 428 9.00 -1.78 41.20
CA ASP A 428 7.72 -2.20 41.77
C ASP A 428 6.58 -1.40 41.11
N ALA A 429 5.51 -2.07 40.67
CA ALA A 429 4.34 -1.40 40.12
C ALA A 429 3.57 -0.66 41.22
N ILE A 430 3.50 0.67 41.09
CA ILE A 430 2.73 1.54 41.98
C ILE A 430 1.28 1.62 41.51
N LEU A 431 1.10 1.72 40.19
CA LEU A 431 -0.18 1.96 39.56
C LEU A 431 -0.17 1.35 38.17
N ALA A 432 -1.19 0.57 37.83
CA ALA A 432 -1.45 0.07 36.49
C ALA A 432 -2.85 0.53 36.11
N ILE A 433 -2.96 1.27 35.02
CA ILE A 433 -4.23 1.84 34.56
C ILE A 433 -4.51 1.33 33.16
N GLU A 434 -5.70 0.82 32.95
CA GLU A 434 -6.24 0.56 31.62
C GLU A 434 -7.13 1.73 31.21
N CYS A 435 -6.83 2.26 30.03
CA CYS A 435 -7.41 3.46 29.47
C CYS A 435 -8.04 3.12 28.12
N TYR A 436 -9.17 3.74 27.83
CA TYR A 436 -9.90 3.59 26.57
C TYR A 436 -9.92 4.91 25.82
N PHE A 437 -9.95 4.88 24.50
CA PHE A 437 -10.13 6.11 23.71
C PHE A 437 -11.53 6.68 23.92
N THR A 438 -11.64 8.01 24.03
CA THR A 438 -12.95 8.68 23.96
C THR A 438 -13.48 8.65 22.53
N ASP A 439 -14.79 8.71 22.37
CA ASP A 439 -15.45 8.79 21.05
C ASP A 439 -15.26 10.17 20.37
N ASP A 440 -14.47 11.07 20.98
CA ASP A 440 -14.20 12.41 20.46
C ASP A 440 -13.27 12.35 19.23
N GLU A 441 -13.46 13.31 18.31
CA GLU A 441 -12.56 13.47 17.17
C GLU A 441 -11.10 13.74 17.63
N PRO A 442 -10.10 13.14 16.96
CA PRO A 442 -8.71 13.42 17.26
C PRO A 442 -8.38 14.89 16.97
N SER A 443 -7.71 15.54 17.91
CA SER A 443 -7.23 16.91 17.79
C SER A 443 -5.85 16.95 17.13
N GLU A 444 -5.64 17.82 16.15
CA GLU A 444 -4.34 17.98 15.51
C GLU A 444 -3.40 18.81 16.38
N VAL A 445 -2.18 18.29 16.62
CA VAL A 445 -1.15 18.97 17.38
C VAL A 445 0.19 18.92 16.66
N HIS A 446 0.93 20.04 16.75
CA HIS A 446 2.26 20.15 16.17
C HIS A 446 3.31 20.11 17.27
N THR A 447 4.32 19.26 17.10
CA THR A 447 5.47 19.23 18.00
C THR A 447 6.27 20.54 17.87
N LYS A 448 6.55 21.21 19.00
CA LYS A 448 7.20 22.54 19.02
C LYS A 448 8.59 22.55 18.36
N THR A 449 9.32 21.43 18.42
CA THR A 449 10.71 21.32 17.97
C THR A 449 10.85 20.80 16.55
N SER A 450 10.02 19.86 16.11
CA SER A 450 10.19 19.20 14.81
C SER A 450 9.10 19.50 13.78
N LYS A 451 8.08 20.29 14.13
CA LYS A 451 6.89 20.54 13.29
C LYS A 451 6.22 19.25 12.80
N THR A 452 6.47 18.12 13.47
CA THR A 452 5.83 16.85 13.14
C THR A 452 4.36 16.95 13.53
N ARG A 453 3.50 16.71 12.55
CA ARG A 453 2.04 16.64 12.71
C ARG A 453 1.68 15.38 13.49
N ALA A 454 0.86 15.53 14.51
CA ALA A 454 0.39 14.43 15.32
C ALA A 454 -1.12 14.56 15.57
N LEU A 455 -1.81 13.43 15.61
CA LEU A 455 -3.21 13.34 16.01
C LEU A 455 -3.25 13.01 17.49
N ARG A 456 -4.05 13.74 18.27
CA ARG A 456 -4.18 13.58 19.71
C ARG A 456 -5.59 13.20 20.11
N ARG A 457 -5.74 12.06 20.79
CA ARG A 457 -6.99 11.63 21.43
C ARG A 457 -6.88 11.67 22.94
N ARG A 458 -7.99 12.01 23.58
CA ARG A 458 -8.13 11.92 25.04
C ARG A 458 -8.43 10.47 25.42
N LEU A 459 -7.91 10.06 26.57
CA LEU A 459 -8.19 8.77 27.16
C LEU A 459 -9.21 8.91 28.29
N ARG A 460 -10.08 7.90 28.39
CA ARG A 460 -10.99 7.67 29.51
C ARG A 460 -10.38 6.60 30.42
N PHE A 461 -10.32 6.92 31.70
CA PHE A 461 -9.90 5.98 32.75
C PHE A 461 -11.09 5.15 33.22
N ASP A 462 -10.81 3.92 33.64
CA ASP A 462 -11.71 3.20 34.54
C ASP A 462 -11.78 3.93 35.90
N ASP A 463 -12.96 3.92 36.54
CA ASP A 463 -13.25 4.80 37.70
C ASP A 463 -12.35 4.48 38.93
N ASP A 464 -11.89 3.23 39.05
CA ASP A 464 -10.98 2.79 40.12
C ASP A 464 -9.58 3.42 40.03
N ALA A 465 -9.11 3.75 38.82
CA ALA A 465 -7.77 4.28 38.62
C ALA A 465 -7.65 5.79 38.96
N ARG A 466 -8.73 6.57 38.79
CA ARG A 466 -8.76 8.00 39.16
C ARG A 466 -8.58 8.24 40.66
N ASN A 467 -8.95 7.27 41.48
CA ASN A 467 -8.93 7.38 42.93
C ASN A 467 -7.59 7.01 43.56
N THR A 468 -6.62 6.51 42.77
CA THR A 468 -5.31 6.14 43.31
C THR A 468 -4.36 7.33 43.36
N SER A 469 -4.00 7.75 44.56
CA SER A 469 -3.07 8.87 44.79
C SER A 469 -1.60 8.42 44.62
N LEU A 470 -0.84 9.11 43.77
CA LEU A 470 0.59 8.92 43.57
C LEU A 470 1.39 9.80 44.54
N SER A 471 2.15 9.17 45.44
CA SER A 471 3.15 9.85 46.27
C SER A 471 4.42 10.15 45.45
N PRO A 472 5.25 11.15 45.83
CA PRO A 472 6.50 11.46 45.14
C PRO A 472 7.37 10.22 45.03
N PHE A 473 7.91 9.95 43.85
CA PHE A 473 8.69 8.75 43.57
C PHE A 473 9.74 9.02 42.49
N ASP A 474 10.82 8.26 42.55
CA ASP A 474 11.77 8.10 41.45
C ASP A 474 11.49 6.75 40.80
N GLY A 475 11.45 6.71 39.47
CA GLY A 475 11.08 5.49 38.75
C GLY A 475 10.93 5.70 37.24
N LYS A 476 10.00 4.97 36.63
CA LYS A 476 9.68 5.09 35.21
C LYS A 476 8.19 4.90 34.96
N ILE A 477 7.69 5.51 33.90
CA ILE A 477 6.34 5.25 33.40
C ILE A 477 6.48 4.46 32.11
N ARG A 478 5.75 3.36 32.01
CA ARG A 478 5.60 2.55 30.81
C ARG A 478 4.20 2.73 30.26
N VAL A 479 4.10 2.91 28.96
CA VAL A 479 2.84 3.01 28.23
C VAL A 479 2.86 1.94 27.17
N ALA A 480 1.85 1.06 27.20
CA ALA A 480 1.58 0.08 26.16
C ALA A 480 0.25 0.45 25.49
N MET A 481 0.21 0.49 24.18
CA MET A 481 -0.99 0.74 23.39
C MET A 481 -0.98 -0.22 22.21
N ASP A 482 -1.96 -1.12 22.17
CA ASP A 482 -1.92 -2.29 21.29
C ASP A 482 -0.59 -3.02 21.49
N ALA A 483 0.18 -3.17 20.42
CA ALA A 483 1.53 -3.72 20.46
C ALA A 483 2.58 -2.71 20.95
N ARG A 484 2.38 -1.39 20.84
CA ARG A 484 3.47 -0.42 21.02
C ARG A 484 3.78 -0.18 22.48
N THR A 485 5.02 -0.43 22.91
CA THR A 485 5.45 -0.12 24.29
C THR A 485 6.57 0.92 24.34
N VAL A 486 6.36 2.00 25.11
CA VAL A 486 7.39 3.02 25.38
C VAL A 486 7.51 3.24 26.88
N ALA A 487 8.75 3.38 27.38
CA ALA A 487 9.01 3.71 28.77
C ALA A 487 9.95 4.91 28.89
N ALA A 488 9.67 5.79 29.85
CA ALA A 488 10.51 6.94 30.16
C ALA A 488 10.78 7.04 31.66
N PRO A 489 12.02 7.40 32.08
CA PRO A 489 12.31 7.66 33.48
C PRO A 489 11.57 8.91 33.96
N VAL A 490 11.04 8.86 35.18
CA VAL A 490 10.28 9.94 35.80
C VAL A 490 10.77 10.16 37.23
N ARG A 491 10.97 11.43 37.58
CA ARG A 491 11.22 11.86 38.96
C ARG A 491 10.13 12.81 39.37
N LEU A 492 9.17 12.32 40.14
CA LEU A 492 8.08 13.13 40.68
C LEU A 492 8.48 13.61 42.07
N ARG A 493 8.60 14.93 42.24
CA ARG A 493 8.94 15.56 43.52
C ARG A 493 7.69 16.21 44.12
N ALA A 494 7.67 16.31 45.45
CA ALA A 494 6.71 17.15 46.15
C ALA A 494 7.00 18.61 45.79
N GLY A 495 6.07 19.25 45.06
CA GLY A 495 6.20 20.65 44.67
C GLY A 495 4.96 21.46 45.07
N PRO A 496 5.08 22.79 45.14
CA PRO A 496 3.95 23.69 45.40
C PRO A 496 2.97 23.78 44.21
N ASP A 497 3.32 23.18 43.07
CA ASP A 497 2.57 23.29 41.83
C ASP A 497 1.32 22.38 41.89
N PRO A 498 0.10 22.94 41.77
CA PRO A 498 -1.13 22.15 41.82
C PRO A 498 -1.31 21.23 40.60
N ARG A 499 -0.46 21.36 39.56
CA ARG A 499 -0.56 20.61 38.30
C ARG A 499 0.82 20.24 37.76
N ALA A 500 0.99 19.00 37.35
CA ALA A 500 2.20 18.50 36.69
C ALA A 500 1.84 17.77 35.39
N TRP A 501 2.63 18.00 34.34
CA TRP A 501 2.51 17.28 33.07
C TRP A 501 3.72 16.39 32.85
N ILE A 502 3.47 15.12 32.57
CA ILE A 502 4.50 14.15 32.25
C ILE A 502 4.30 13.73 30.80
N THR A 503 5.37 13.77 30.01
CA THR A 503 5.38 13.26 28.63
C THR A 503 6.22 12.00 28.57
N VAL A 504 5.67 10.93 28.01
CA VAL A 504 6.35 9.64 27.83
C VAL A 504 6.39 9.33 26.34
N GLY A 505 7.59 9.09 25.82
CA GLY A 505 7.85 8.90 24.40
C GLY A 505 7.94 10.19 23.60
N SER A 506 8.36 10.04 22.35
CA SER A 506 8.51 11.11 21.37
C SER A 506 7.85 10.71 20.07
N VAL A 507 6.86 11.49 19.62
CA VAL A 507 6.17 11.25 18.34
C VAL A 507 7.14 11.13 17.16
N GLN A 508 8.25 11.86 17.20
CA GLN A 508 9.25 11.84 16.12
C GLN A 508 10.10 10.57 16.11
N ILE A 509 10.32 9.95 17.27
CA ILE A 509 11.25 8.82 17.44
C ILE A 509 10.46 7.52 17.55
N ASP A 510 9.49 7.48 18.45
CA ASP A 510 8.72 6.30 18.82
C ASP A 510 7.39 6.19 18.04
N GLY A 511 7.04 7.19 17.23
CA GLY A 511 5.79 7.25 16.47
C GLY A 511 4.56 7.61 17.30
N PHE A 512 4.66 7.65 18.63
CA PHE A 512 3.61 8.14 19.53
C PHE A 512 4.20 8.72 20.83
N ALA A 513 3.38 9.46 21.57
CA ALA A 513 3.72 9.96 22.89
C ALA A 513 2.46 10.05 23.77
N LEU A 514 2.60 9.71 25.05
CA LEU A 514 1.60 9.95 26.07
C LEU A 514 1.87 11.27 26.78
N GLN A 515 0.84 12.09 26.99
CA GLN A 515 0.84 13.21 27.92
C GLN A 515 -0.11 12.92 29.07
N LEU A 516 0.44 12.77 30.27
CA LEU A 516 -0.29 12.53 31.50
C LEU A 516 -0.36 13.81 32.32
N ARG A 517 -1.56 14.26 32.66
CA ARG A 517 -1.79 15.36 33.61
C ARG A 517 -2.04 14.80 35.00
N LEU A 518 -1.24 15.27 35.94
CA LEU A 518 -1.35 14.99 37.35
C LEU A 518 -1.79 16.28 38.07
N ASP A 519 -2.89 16.21 38.83
CA ASP A 519 -3.35 17.32 39.66
C ASP A 519 -3.10 16.99 41.13
N ALA A 520 -2.79 18.00 41.95
CA ALA A 520 -2.55 17.81 43.38
C ALA A 520 -3.84 17.31 44.08
N ASP A 521 -3.68 16.28 44.90
CA ASP A 521 -4.78 15.71 45.68
C ASP A 521 -5.11 16.64 46.85
N ARG A 522 -6.25 17.34 46.76
CA ARG A 522 -6.68 18.32 47.77
C ARG A 522 -7.25 17.67 49.04
N ASP A 523 -7.57 16.38 49.00
CA ASP A 523 -8.21 15.68 50.13
C ASP A 523 -7.19 15.06 51.09
N ARG A 524 -5.91 14.99 50.72
CA ARG A 524 -4.83 14.44 51.55
C ARG A 524 -3.80 15.52 51.89
N SER A 525 -3.38 15.56 53.17
CA SER A 525 -2.37 16.51 53.69
C SER A 525 -0.94 16.24 53.21
N SER A 526 -0.72 15.14 52.49
CA SER A 526 0.56 14.79 51.88
C SER A 526 0.64 15.30 50.44
N ALA A 527 1.85 15.64 49.96
CA ALA A 527 2.14 16.03 48.57
C ALA A 527 1.89 14.89 47.56
N ALA A 528 0.63 14.49 47.40
CA ALA A 528 0.18 13.43 46.52
C ALA A 528 -0.51 14.00 45.29
N TYR A 529 -0.43 13.29 44.18
CA TYR A 529 -1.02 13.67 42.91
C TYR A 529 -2.06 12.62 42.47
N ARG A 530 -3.13 13.04 41.82
CA ARG A 530 -4.07 12.15 41.13
C ARG A 530 -3.96 12.32 39.62
N VAL A 531 -4.19 11.24 38.88
CA VAL A 531 -4.27 11.29 37.43
C VAL A 531 -5.57 12.00 37.05
N ALA A 532 -5.43 13.17 36.42
CA ALA A 532 -6.56 14.01 36.08
C ALA A 532 -6.99 13.82 34.63
N ASP A 533 -6.03 13.77 33.71
CA ASP A 533 -6.26 13.60 32.27
C ASP A 533 -5.09 12.88 31.61
N ALA A 534 -5.37 12.13 30.55
CA ALA A 534 -4.35 11.51 29.72
C ALA A 534 -4.69 11.71 28.24
N TYR A 535 -3.65 11.96 27.44
CA TYR A 535 -3.76 12.15 26.00
C TYR A 535 -2.68 11.35 25.31
N ILE A 536 -3.04 10.61 24.26
CA ILE A 536 -2.06 10.01 23.36
C ILE A 536 -2.01 10.84 22.09
N SER A 537 -0.79 11.13 21.64
CA SER A 537 -0.50 11.72 20.34
C SER A 537 0.22 10.71 19.47
N ILE A 538 -0.26 10.45 18.25
CA ILE A 538 0.37 9.55 17.27
C ILE A 538 0.83 10.37 16.06
N ALA A 539 1.97 10.00 15.47
CA ALA A 539 2.47 10.62 14.26
C ALA A 539 1.44 10.48 13.13
N ALA A 540 0.99 11.60 12.58
CA ALA A 540 0.06 11.59 11.47
C ALA A 540 0.83 11.35 10.15
N PRO A 541 0.22 10.68 9.15
CA PRO A 541 0.72 10.72 7.79
C PRO A 541 0.86 12.18 7.32
N ARG A 542 1.90 12.44 6.53
CA ARG A 542 2.14 13.76 5.94
C ARG A 542 1.13 14.08 4.85
#